data_AF-V9H8N2-F1
#
_entry.id   AF-V9H8N2-F1
#
_cell.length_a   1.000
_cell.length_b   1.000
_cell.length_c   1.000
_cell.angle_alpha   90.00
_cell.angle_beta   90.00
_cell.angle_gamma   90.00
#
_symmetry.space_group_name_H-M   'P 1'
#
loop_
_entity.id
_entity.type
_entity.pdbx_description
1 polymer ?
#
loop_
_entity_poly.entity_id
_entity_poly.type
_entity_poly.pdbx_seq_one_letter_code
_entity_poly.pdbx_strand_id
1 'polypeptide(L)'
;MPVTTKAKRQAANQFRHFLQQDGYEMLQLSVYSRIVRGRDMLQKHYTRLQAHLPSEGNVRCLEVTEKQFVSMKMLIGNPSPREKKVNSEQLLLF
;
A
#
# COMPACT_ATOMS: atom_id res chain seq x y z
N MET A 1 10.26 6.69 7.33
CA MET A 1 10.68 7.26 8.63
C MET A 1 12.11 6.80 8.93
N PRO A 2 13.06 7.67 9.30
CA PRO A 2 14.34 7.22 9.84
C PRO A 2 14.13 6.65 11.25
N VAL A 3 14.55 5.40 11.45
CA VAL A 3 14.25 4.60 12.65
C VAL A 3 15.44 4.56 13.62
N THR A 4 15.81 5.73 14.13
CA THR A 4 17.00 5.90 14.98
C THR A 4 16.83 5.36 16.40
N THR A 5 15.59 5.33 16.93
CA THR A 5 15.29 4.85 18.29
C THR A 5 14.47 3.55 18.26
N LYS A 6 14.55 2.76 19.35
CA LYS A 6 13.77 1.52 19.51
C LYS A 6 12.26 1.78 19.42
N ALA A 7 11.78 2.86 20.04
CA ALA A 7 10.37 3.25 19.99
C ALA A 7 9.91 3.57 18.56
N LYS A 8 10.71 4.32 17.78
CA LYS A 8 10.41 4.62 16.37
C LYS A 8 10.40 3.38 15.49
N ARG A 9 11.33 2.44 15.72
CA ARG A 9 11.32 1.12 15.05
C ARG A 9 10.04 0.35 15.36
N GLN A 10 9.63 0.33 16.62
CA GLN A 10 8.42 -0.37 17.05
C GLN A 10 7.16 0.23 16.42
N ALA A 11 7.00 1.55 16.44
CA ALA A 11 5.85 2.22 15.84
C ALA A 11 5.78 1.99 14.31
N ALA A 12 6.92 2.07 13.62
CA ALA A 12 6.99 1.78 12.19
C ALA A 12 6.63 0.31 11.88
N ASN A 13 7.09 -0.63 12.71
CA ASN A 13 6.75 -2.05 12.57
C ASN A 13 5.26 -2.30 12.82
N GLN A 14 4.66 -1.69 13.84
CA GLN A 14 3.23 -1.79 14.12
C GLN A 14 2.40 -1.27 12.94
N PHE A 15 2.75 -0.09 12.42
CA PHE A 15 2.05 0.46 11.25
C PHE A 15 2.19 -0.44 10.03
N ARG A 16 3.39 -0.99 9.78
CA ARG A 16 3.61 -1.98 8.72
C ARG A 16 2.73 -3.22 8.90
N HIS A 17 2.64 -3.76 10.11
CA HIS A 17 1.81 -4.93 10.39
C HIS A 17 0.32 -4.63 10.16
N PHE A 18 -0.16 -3.46 10.57
CA PHE A 18 -1.50 -2.99 10.25
C PHE A 18 -1.74 -2.96 8.73
N LEU A 19 -0.84 -2.35 7.95
CA LEU A 19 -0.97 -2.29 6.50
C LEU A 19 -1.12 -3.68 5.88
N GLN A 20 -0.26 -4.64 6.29
CA GLN A 20 -0.33 -6.01 5.81
C GLN A 20 -1.64 -6.72 6.19
N GLN A 21 -2.14 -6.50 7.41
CA GLN A 21 -3.39 -7.08 7.90
C GLN A 21 -4.64 -6.48 7.24
N ASP A 22 -4.63 -5.18 6.96
CA ASP A 22 -5.71 -4.51 6.22
C ASP A 22 -5.59 -4.75 4.70
N GLY A 23 -4.64 -5.58 4.26
CA GLY A 23 -4.50 -6.09 2.91
C GLY A 23 -3.82 -5.13 1.94
N TYR A 24 -2.90 -4.30 2.43
CA TYR A 24 -1.95 -3.59 1.58
C TYR A 24 -0.79 -4.50 1.19
N GLU A 25 -0.34 -4.36 -0.04
CA GLU A 25 0.83 -5.03 -0.58
C GLU A 25 2.02 -4.06 -0.64
N MET A 26 3.21 -4.56 -0.32
CA MET A 26 4.44 -3.77 -0.44
C MET A 26 4.89 -3.76 -1.90
N LEU A 27 4.88 -2.57 -2.52
CA LEU A 27 5.37 -2.34 -3.87
C LEU A 27 6.90 -2.13 -3.87
N GLN A 28 7.37 -1.30 -2.95
CA GLN A 28 8.78 -1.02 -2.70
C GLN A 28 9.00 -0.77 -1.20
N LEU A 29 10.26 -0.64 -0.77
CA LEU A 29 10.55 -0.31 0.62
C LEU A 29 9.81 0.98 1.03
N SER A 30 8.95 0.86 2.04
CA SER A 30 8.10 1.95 2.55
C SER A 30 7.04 2.49 1.59
N VAL A 31 6.71 1.77 0.50
CA VAL A 31 5.62 2.09 -0.42
C VAL A 31 4.66 0.91 -0.49
N TYR A 32 3.39 1.18 -0.20
CA TYR A 32 2.35 0.16 -0.14
C TYR A 32 1.16 0.56 -1.01
N SER A 33 0.53 -0.42 -1.64
CA SER A 33 -0.67 -0.24 -2.47
C SER A 33 -1.78 -1.19 -2.03
N ARG A 34 -3.03 -0.80 -2.31
CA ARG A 34 -4.21 -1.64 -2.05
C ARG A 34 -5.22 -1.41 -3.17
N ILE A 35 -5.74 -2.52 -3.71
CA ILE A 35 -6.86 -2.47 -4.66
C ILE A 35 -8.15 -2.31 -3.85
N VAL A 36 -8.95 -1.31 -4.20
CA VAL A 36 -10.26 -1.05 -3.59
C VAL A 36 -11.34 -1.05 -4.66
N ARG A 37 -12.52 -1.59 -4.32
CA ARG A 37 -13.66 -1.66 -5.23
C ARG A 37 -14.71 -0.63 -4.81
N GLY A 38 -14.77 0.49 -5.53
CA GLY A 38 -15.73 1.57 -5.30
C GLY A 38 -15.34 2.55 -4.19
N ARG A 39 -16.10 3.65 -4.09
CA ARG A 39 -15.82 4.78 -3.19
C ARG A 39 -16.06 4.44 -1.71
N ASP A 40 -17.06 3.62 -1.40
CA ASP A 40 -17.38 3.29 0.00
C ASP A 40 -16.25 2.49 0.66
N MET A 41 -15.67 1.54 -0.07
CA MET A 41 -14.52 0.75 0.39
C MET A 41 -13.27 1.62 0.51
N LEU A 42 -13.05 2.53 -0.44
CA LEU A 42 -11.99 3.52 -0.36
C LEU A 42 -12.10 4.35 0.93
N GLN A 43 -13.28 4.93 1.20
CA GLN A 43 -13.50 5.76 2.40
C GLN A 43 -13.34 4.95 3.69
N LYS A 44 -13.84 3.71 3.71
CA LYS A 44 -13.69 2.79 4.85
C LYS A 44 -12.21 2.52 5.16
N HIS A 45 -11.42 2.17 4.14
CA HIS A 45 -10.00 1.89 4.32
C HIS A 45 -9.18 3.15 4.62
N TYR A 46 -9.54 4.29 4.03
CA TYR A 46 -8.94 5.58 4.36
C TYR A 46 -9.15 5.94 5.84
N THR A 47 -10.37 5.77 6.36
CA THR A 47 -10.69 6.01 7.78
C THR A 47 -9.88 5.09 8.70
N ARG A 48 -9.74 3.80 8.35
CA ARG A 48 -8.89 2.85 9.08
C ARG A 48 -7.42 3.26 9.06
N LEU A 49 -6.93 3.70 7.91
CA LEU A 49 -5.56 4.16 7.73
C LEU A 49 -5.26 5.35 8.65
N GLN A 50 -6.17 6.34 8.69
CA GLN A 50 -6.06 7.51 9.58
C GLN A 50 -6.01 7.11 11.06
N ALA A 51 -6.84 6.15 11.47
CA ALA A 51 -6.91 5.69 12.86
C ALA A 51 -5.64 4.94 13.33
N HIS A 52 -4.81 4.44 12.41
CA HIS A 52 -3.60 3.67 12.72
C HIS A 52 -2.30 4.40 12.39
N LEU A 53 -2.36 5.71 12.06
CA LEU A 53 -1.16 6.48 11.75
C LEU A 53 -0.17 6.49 12.94
N PRO A 54 1.14 6.36 12.69
CA PRO A 54 2.13 6.59 13.72
C PRO A 54 2.11 8.07 14.16
N SER A 55 2.40 8.32 15.43
CA SER A 55 2.40 9.68 16.03
C SER A 55 3.45 10.62 15.43
N GLU A 56 4.46 10.07 14.76
CA GLU A 56 5.53 10.81 14.10
C GLU A 56 5.75 10.25 12.70
N GLY A 57 6.35 11.06 11.83
CA GLY A 57 6.75 10.67 10.48
C GLY A 57 6.04 11.45 9.39
N ASN A 58 6.20 10.98 8.15
CA ASN A 58 5.56 11.55 6.99
C ASN A 58 4.91 10.42 6.20
N VAL A 59 3.58 10.36 6.25
CA VAL A 59 2.76 9.37 5.55
C VAL A 59 1.86 10.12 4.58
N ARG A 60 1.87 9.71 3.32
CA ARG A 60 1.02 10.27 2.26
C ARG A 60 0.21 9.15 1.64
N CYS A 61 -1.03 9.46 1.29
CA CYS A 61 -1.91 8.57 0.54
C CYS A 61 -2.18 9.20 -0.82
N LEU A 62 -2.09 8.40 -1.88
CA LEU A 62 -2.45 8.80 -3.24
C LEU A 62 -3.46 7.79 -3.77
N GLU A 63 -4.58 8.31 -4.24
CA GLU A 63 -5.59 7.53 -4.93
C GLU A 63 -5.28 7.52 -6.42
N VAL A 64 -5.18 6.33 -6.99
CA VAL A 64 -4.93 6.14 -8.43
C VAL A 64 -5.94 5.16 -8.98
N THR A 65 -6.33 5.36 -10.24
CA THR A 65 -7.14 4.38 -10.96
C THR A 65 -6.28 3.16 -11.33
N GLU A 66 -6.93 2.01 -11.52
CA GLU A 66 -6.26 0.80 -12.00
C GLU A 66 -5.51 1.05 -13.32
N LYS A 67 -6.12 1.79 -14.26
CA LYS A 67 -5.49 2.16 -15.53
C LYS A 67 -4.20 2.97 -15.33
N GLN A 68 -4.20 3.91 -14.38
CA GLN A 68 -3.00 4.68 -14.05
C GLN A 68 -1.93 3.81 -13.40
N PHE A 69 -2.31 2.92 -12.48
CA PHE A 69 -1.38 2.00 -11.83
C PHE A 69 -0.71 1.04 -12.83
N VAL A 70 -1.49 0.42 -13.73
CA VAL A 70 -0.98 -0.47 -14.77
C VAL A 70 -0.12 0.28 -15.80
N SER A 71 -0.42 1.56 -16.07
CA SER A 71 0.39 2.40 -16.96
C SER A 71 1.74 2.84 -16.37
N MET A 72 2.01 2.51 -15.10
CA MET A 72 3.26 2.85 -14.43
C MET A 72 4.46 2.22 -15.16
N LYS A 73 5.41 3.06 -15.56
CA LYS A 73 6.61 2.61 -16.26
C LYS A 73 7.70 2.26 -15.27
N MET A 74 8.18 1.03 -15.33
CA MET A 74 9.39 0.62 -14.62
C MET A 74 10.62 1.09 -15.41
N LEU A 75 11.40 1.98 -14.83
CA LEU A 75 12.62 2.50 -15.46
C LEU A 75 13.86 1.62 -15.14
N ILE A 76 13.82 0.89 -14.02
CA ILE A 76 14.90 -0.01 -13.57
C ILE A 76 14.34 -1.13 -12.67
N GLY A 77 14.99 -2.29 -12.70
CA GLY A 77 14.60 -3.46 -11.90
C GLY A 77 13.66 -4.40 -12.65
N ASN A 78 13.08 -5.34 -11.91
CA ASN A 78 12.11 -6.30 -12.43
C ASN A 78 10.81 -6.22 -11.60
N PRO A 79 9.64 -6.43 -12.22
CA PRO A 79 8.38 -6.54 -11.49
C PRO A 79 8.46 -7.65 -10.45
N SER A 80 7.98 -7.38 -9.24
CA SER A 80 7.91 -8.41 -8.22
C SER A 80 7.00 -9.57 -8.69
N PRO A 81 7.23 -10.81 -8.23
CA PRO A 81 6.35 -11.93 -8.56
C PRO A 81 4.88 -11.70 -8.17
N ARG A 82 4.63 -10.85 -7.15
CA ARG A 82 3.29 -10.48 -6.71
C ARG A 82 2.59 -9.56 -7.71
N GLU A 83 3.30 -8.54 -8.21
CA GLU A 83 2.78 -7.66 -9.27
C GLU A 83 2.44 -8.45 -10.55
N LYS A 84 3.24 -9.48 -10.87
CA LYS A 84 2.95 -10.37 -12.01
C LYS A 84 1.62 -11.13 -11.83
N LYS A 85 1.32 -11.62 -10.61
CA LYS A 85 0.06 -12.31 -10.32
C LYS A 85 -1.14 -11.37 -10.43
N VAL A 86 -1.02 -10.14 -9.92
CA VAL A 86 -2.09 -9.13 -10.01
C VAL A 86 -2.41 -8.78 -11.48
N ASN A 87 -1.41 -8.75 -12.36
CA ASN A 87 -1.62 -8.49 -13.80
C ASN A 87 -2.09 -9.72 -14.60
N SER A 88 -1.82 -10.95 -14.16
CA SER A 88 -2.15 -12.17 -14.93
C SER A 88 -3.55 -12.71 -14.63
N GLU A 89 -4.17 -12.30 -13.53
CA GLU A 89 -5.61 -12.50 -13.31
C GLU A 89 -6.37 -11.22 -13.68
N GLN A 90 -6.40 -11.00 -15.00
CA GLN A 90 -7.41 -10.18 -15.65
C GLN A 90 -8.77 -10.49 -15.00
N LEU A 91 -9.43 -9.43 -14.54
CA LEU A 91 -10.79 -9.37 -13.98
C LEU A 91 -11.85 -9.89 -14.97
N LEU A 92 -11.75 -11.15 -15.37
CA LEU A 92 -12.69 -11.90 -16.20
C LEU A 92 -13.30 -12.98 -15.33
N LEU A 93 -14.28 -12.58 -14.52
CA LEU A 93 -15.31 -13.46 -13.97
C LEU A 93 -16.48 -12.60 -13.50
N PHE A 94 -17.21 -12.05 -14.47
CA PHE A 94 -18.66 -11.94 -14.47
C PHE A 94 -19.15 -12.10 -15.92
#